data_AF-A0AA50DLB6-F1
#
_entry.id   AF-A0AA50DLB6-F1
#
_cell.length_a   1.000
_cell.length_b   1.000
_cell.length_c   1.000
_cell.angle_alpha   90.00
_cell.angle_beta   90.00
_cell.angle_gamma   90.00
#
_symmetry.space_group_name_H-M   'P 1'
#
loop_
_entity.id
_entity.type
_entity.pdbx_description
1 polymer ?
#
loop_
_entity_poly.entity_id
_entity_poly.type
_entity_poly.pdbx_seq_one_letter_code
_entity_poly.pdbx_strand_id
1 'polypeptide(L)'
;MMQDLRLILIVVGAIAIIALLLHGLWTSRKERSSVFRDRPHKRLKQDREEAFDDADDGVGEVRVKRSRAEEPVSPPAFGADEAPPRPTKPRAQPEPVRHQQPVDQQPELDPLFGGELPHAPEPEYDFDEEPEPVRQPQPEAPRQPQPETLRQPVQPPASVKPEVAPTPEFKPEPAPEEAPAAPKPERAKETVLVLHVGAHAGGVLNGEALLQGVLQAGFQFGEMNIFHRHLSPAGSGPVLFSLANMVKPGSFNPDEMSDFSTPGVSIFMMVPSYGDANQNFKLMLQSAQRIADDVGGVVLDDERRMMTPQKLETYKNRIRDVIEANA
;
A
#
# COMPACT_ATOMS: atom_id res chain seq x y z
N MET A 1 50.23 40.77 -0.05
CA MET A 1 50.11 40.06 1.25
C MET A 1 48.68 39.64 1.60
N MET A 2 47.65 40.52 1.65
CA MET A 2 46.27 40.07 1.96
C MET A 2 45.54 39.37 0.80
N GLN A 3 45.84 39.74 -0.45
CA GLN A 3 45.28 39.09 -1.64
C GLN A 3 45.81 37.66 -1.80
N ASP A 4 47.10 37.46 -1.50
CA ASP A 4 47.76 36.14 -1.52
C ASP A 4 47.13 35.21 -0.48
N LEU A 5 46.82 35.72 0.72
CA LEU A 5 46.14 34.94 1.76
C LEU A 5 44.72 34.52 1.33
N ARG A 6 43.95 35.43 0.70
CA ARG A 6 42.61 35.11 0.18
C ARG A 6 42.67 34.07 -0.94
N LEU A 7 43.63 34.20 -1.85
CA LEU A 7 43.84 33.22 -2.92
C LEU A 7 44.20 31.84 -2.36
N ILE A 8 45.12 31.79 -1.39
CA ILE A 8 45.53 30.55 -0.71
C ILE A 8 44.32 29.91 0.00
N LEU A 9 43.53 30.68 0.75
CA LEU A 9 42.35 30.16 1.44
C LEU A 9 41.29 29.61 0.47
N ILE A 10 41.08 30.26 -0.68
CA ILE A 10 40.16 29.77 -1.73
C ILE A 10 40.68 28.44 -2.32
N VAL A 11 41.98 28.35 -2.62
CA VAL A 11 42.57 27.14 -3.18
C VAL A 11 42.51 25.98 -2.19
N VAL A 12 42.85 26.22 -0.92
CA VAL A 12 42.78 25.20 0.15
C VAL A 12 41.34 24.76 0.39
N GLY A 13 40.37 25.70 0.41
CA GLY A 13 38.95 25.38 0.53
C GLY A 13 38.42 24.55 -0.64
N ALA A 14 38.82 24.88 -1.86
CA ALA A 14 38.43 24.12 -3.05
C ALA A 14 38.98 22.67 -3.00
N ILE A 15 40.24 22.49 -2.58
CA ILE A 15 40.84 21.16 -2.42
C ILE A 15 40.11 20.35 -1.34
N ALA A 16 39.75 20.97 -0.22
CA ALA A 16 39.01 20.29 0.86
C ALA A 16 37.61 19.83 0.40
N ILE A 17 36.89 20.67 -0.35
CA ILE A 17 35.57 20.31 -0.91
C ILE A 17 35.72 19.17 -1.92
N ILE A 18 36.71 19.22 -2.82
CA ILE A 18 36.96 18.16 -3.80
C ILE A 18 37.30 16.84 -3.08
N ALA A 19 38.12 16.88 -2.03
CA ALA A 19 38.44 15.70 -1.23
C ALA A 19 37.19 15.11 -0.54
N LEU A 20 36.31 15.95 0.01
CA LEU A 20 35.05 15.49 0.62
C LEU A 20 34.07 14.94 -0.42
N LEU A 21 34.00 15.53 -1.62
CA LEU A 21 33.16 15.03 -2.71
C LEU A 21 33.67 13.70 -3.26
N LEU A 22 34.98 13.57 -3.47
CA LEU A 22 35.60 12.30 -3.87
C LEU A 22 35.42 11.24 -2.79
N HIS A 23 35.61 11.61 -1.52
CA HIS A 23 35.39 10.69 -0.40
C HIS A 23 33.93 10.28 -0.32
N GLY A 24 32.97 11.21 -0.36
CA GLY A 24 31.54 10.94 -0.32
C GLY A 24 31.02 10.14 -1.51
N LEU A 25 31.51 10.39 -2.73
CA LEU A 25 31.20 9.54 -3.90
C LEU A 25 31.80 8.15 -3.75
N TRP A 26 32.99 8.02 -3.18
CA TRP A 26 33.65 6.73 -2.99
C TRP A 26 33.01 5.91 -1.86
N THR A 27 32.52 6.54 -0.78
CA THR A 27 31.78 5.83 0.29
C THR A 27 30.40 5.39 -0.21
N SER A 28 29.68 6.26 -0.92
CA SER A 28 28.35 5.97 -1.47
C SER A 28 28.37 4.82 -2.49
N ARG A 29 29.47 4.69 -3.26
CA ARG A 29 29.63 3.60 -4.22
C ARG A 29 29.89 2.24 -3.55
N LYS A 30 30.38 2.20 -2.31
CA LYS A 30 30.76 0.95 -1.62
C LYS A 30 29.61 0.25 -0.90
N GLU A 31 28.44 0.90 -0.76
CA GLU A 31 27.23 0.27 -0.19
C GLU A 31 26.20 -0.19 -1.23
N ARG A 32 26.39 0.09 -2.53
CA ARG A 32 25.37 -0.19 -3.57
C ARG A 32 25.74 -1.23 -4.62
N SER A 33 26.85 -1.96 -4.51
CA SER A 33 27.29 -2.84 -5.60
C SER A 33 27.71 -4.27 -5.24
N SER A 34 27.30 -4.82 -4.09
CA SER A 34 27.40 -6.27 -3.84
C SER A 34 26.09 -7.04 -4.09
N VAL A 35 24.99 -6.36 -4.43
CA VAL A 35 23.67 -6.99 -4.70
C VAL A 35 23.37 -7.11 -6.21
N PHE A 36 24.38 -6.92 -7.06
CA PHE A 36 24.22 -7.16 -8.49
C PHE A 36 25.45 -7.87 -9.05
N ARG A 37 25.56 -9.17 -8.74
CA ARG A 37 26.22 -10.13 -9.61
C ARG A 37 25.72 -11.55 -9.33
N ASP A 38 25.43 -12.20 -10.44
CA ASP A 38 25.33 -13.64 -10.67
C ASP A 38 23.96 -14.32 -10.44
N ARG A 39 23.15 -14.31 -11.52
CA ARG A 39 22.69 -15.53 -12.22
C ARG A 39 22.07 -15.21 -13.59
N PRO A 40 22.71 -15.59 -14.72
CA PRO A 40 22.05 -15.79 -16.00
C PRO A 40 21.50 -17.23 -16.10
N HIS A 41 20.91 -17.58 -17.26
CA HIS A 41 20.27 -18.86 -17.65
C HIS A 41 18.73 -18.83 -17.50
N LYS A 42 17.91 -19.17 -18.49
CA LYS A 42 18.13 -19.79 -19.81
C LYS A 42 16.89 -19.50 -20.68
N ARG A 43 17.10 -19.05 -21.92
CA ARG A 43 16.08 -19.04 -22.98
C ARG A 43 15.54 -20.45 -23.18
N LEU A 44 14.22 -20.62 -23.18
CA LEU A 44 13.57 -21.73 -23.87
C LEU A 44 12.79 -21.15 -25.04
N LYS A 45 13.32 -21.40 -26.23
CA LYS A 45 12.65 -21.24 -27.51
C LYS A 45 12.47 -22.67 -27.99
N GLN A 46 11.24 -23.14 -28.13
CA GLN A 46 10.96 -24.22 -29.08
C GLN A 46 9.50 -24.19 -29.53
N ASP A 47 9.35 -23.78 -30.79
CA ASP A 47 8.54 -24.37 -31.86
C ASP A 47 7.12 -24.84 -31.54
N ARG A 48 6.15 -24.13 -32.10
CA ARG A 48 5.03 -24.78 -32.76
C ARG A 48 4.70 -24.03 -34.05
N GLU A 49 5.00 -24.71 -35.14
CA GLU A 49 4.48 -24.47 -36.47
C GLU A 49 2.95 -24.58 -36.44
N GLU A 50 2.23 -23.59 -36.96
CA GLU A 50 1.03 -23.82 -37.76
C GLU A 50 1.04 -22.83 -38.92
N ALA A 51 1.19 -23.38 -40.12
CA ALA A 51 0.99 -22.71 -41.39
C ALA A 51 -0.52 -22.69 -41.68
N PHE A 52 -1.09 -21.53 -41.94
CA PHE A 52 -2.24 -21.38 -42.83
C PHE A 52 -2.06 -20.09 -43.64
N ASP A 53 -2.28 -20.27 -44.94
CA ASP A 53 -2.06 -19.35 -46.04
C ASP A 53 -3.29 -18.48 -46.30
N ASP A 54 -3.06 -17.47 -47.14
CA ASP A 54 -4.00 -16.69 -47.95
C ASP A 54 -4.76 -15.47 -47.37
N ALA A 55 -4.25 -14.32 -47.82
CA ALA A 55 -4.95 -13.34 -48.66
C ALA A 55 -5.54 -12.06 -48.03
N ASP A 56 -4.85 -10.98 -48.38
CA ASP A 56 -5.37 -9.70 -48.90
C ASP A 56 -5.82 -8.60 -47.92
N ASP A 57 -5.65 -7.37 -48.42
CA ASP A 57 -5.85 -6.04 -47.83
C ASP A 57 -4.75 -5.56 -46.86
N GLY A 58 -3.85 -4.62 -47.19
CA GLY A 58 -3.90 -3.56 -48.18
C GLY A 58 -3.66 -2.21 -47.49
N VAL A 59 -2.70 -1.45 -48.02
CA VAL A 59 -2.42 0.00 -47.80
C VAL A 59 -1.78 0.37 -46.44
N GLY A 60 -0.61 1.03 -46.34
CA GLY A 60 0.28 1.68 -47.30
C GLY A 60 0.91 2.91 -46.62
N GLU A 61 2.24 2.93 -46.46
CA GLU A 61 2.97 4.06 -45.88
C GLU A 61 2.87 5.30 -46.78
N VAL A 62 2.46 6.45 -46.23
CA VAL A 62 2.45 7.73 -46.95
C VAL A 62 3.50 8.68 -46.38
N ARG A 63 4.58 8.81 -47.14
CA ARG A 63 5.59 9.87 -47.07
C ARG A 63 5.34 10.84 -48.21
N VAL A 64 5.23 12.14 -47.94
CA VAL A 64 5.30 13.19 -48.98
C VAL A 64 6.29 14.28 -48.58
N LYS A 65 7.17 14.62 -49.53
CA LYS A 65 8.19 15.68 -49.48
C LYS A 65 7.80 16.85 -50.42
N ARG A 66 8.11 18.08 -49.97
CA ARG A 66 8.53 19.32 -50.71
C ARG A 66 7.48 19.96 -51.67
N SER A 67 7.41 21.28 -51.91
CA SER A 67 8.45 22.28 -52.27
C SER A 67 7.92 23.75 -52.16
N ARG A 68 8.70 24.73 -51.65
CA ARG A 68 9.42 25.86 -52.32
C ARG A 68 8.57 26.98 -52.98
N ALA A 69 8.70 28.24 -52.53
CA ALA A 69 9.24 29.43 -53.26
C ALA A 69 8.81 30.83 -52.70
N GLU A 70 9.74 31.79 -52.78
CA GLU A 70 9.62 33.27 -52.95
C GLU A 70 9.55 34.26 -51.75
N GLU A 71 10.51 35.22 -51.74
CA GLU A 71 10.57 36.47 -50.94
C GLU A 71 9.72 37.60 -51.57
N PRO A 72 9.52 38.80 -50.94
CA PRO A 72 10.52 39.90 -51.09
C PRO A 72 10.55 41.03 -49.99
N VAL A 73 11.59 41.89 -50.07
CA VAL A 73 11.70 43.35 -49.72
C VAL A 73 12.12 43.85 -48.30
N SER A 74 13.26 44.58 -48.25
CA SER A 74 13.79 45.51 -47.20
C SER A 74 13.29 46.97 -47.44
N PRO A 75 13.40 48.03 -46.56
CA PRO A 75 14.52 48.42 -45.64
C PRO A 75 14.04 49.26 -44.39
N PRO A 76 14.77 50.24 -43.78
CA PRO A 76 16.19 50.40 -43.36
C PRO A 76 16.40 50.67 -41.85
N ALA A 77 17.67 50.90 -41.53
CA ALA A 77 18.38 51.22 -40.29
C ALA A 77 18.15 52.60 -39.62
N PHE A 78 18.33 52.59 -38.28
CA PHE A 78 19.06 53.50 -37.37
C PHE A 78 18.90 55.04 -37.43
N GLY A 79 18.56 55.61 -36.26
CA GLY A 79 18.81 57.00 -35.85
C GLY A 79 18.89 57.06 -34.31
N ALA A 80 19.91 57.76 -33.80
CA ALA A 80 20.45 57.66 -32.45
C ALA A 80 19.79 58.58 -31.41
N ASP A 81 20.30 58.44 -30.17
CA ASP A 81 20.27 59.37 -29.04
C ASP A 81 19.02 59.37 -28.14
N GLU A 82 19.13 58.79 -26.93
CA GLU A 82 19.41 59.55 -25.70
C GLU A 82 19.52 58.62 -24.46
N ALA A 83 20.43 58.98 -23.56
CA ALA A 83 20.80 58.27 -22.33
C ALA A 83 19.81 58.57 -21.14
N PRO A 84 19.96 57.94 -19.96
CA PRO A 84 18.84 57.51 -19.10
C PRO A 84 18.55 58.41 -17.88
N PRO A 85 17.37 58.26 -17.22
CA PRO A 85 17.21 58.63 -15.82
C PRO A 85 17.34 57.41 -14.87
N ARG A 86 18.20 57.55 -13.85
CA ARG A 86 18.20 56.78 -12.58
C ARG A 86 17.16 57.39 -11.60
N PRO A 87 17.07 56.96 -10.32
CA PRO A 87 16.42 55.75 -9.82
C PRO A 87 15.29 56.09 -8.82
N THR A 88 14.25 55.27 -8.72
CA THR A 88 13.26 55.37 -7.63
C THR A 88 13.72 54.60 -6.38
N LYS A 89 13.47 55.19 -5.21
CA LYS A 89 13.93 54.77 -3.88
C LYS A 89 13.27 53.46 -3.41
N PRO A 90 13.94 52.63 -2.59
CA PRO A 90 13.33 51.43 -1.99
C PRO A 90 12.38 51.77 -0.83
N ARG A 91 11.24 51.09 -0.78
CA ARG A 91 10.28 51.08 0.33
C ARG A 91 10.84 50.26 1.49
N ALA A 92 10.85 50.86 2.68
CA ALA A 92 11.31 50.26 3.93
C ALA A 92 10.41 49.08 4.38
N GLN A 93 11.04 48.01 4.83
CA GLN A 93 10.42 46.91 5.58
C GLN A 93 10.38 47.28 7.07
N PRO A 94 9.32 46.95 7.83
CA PRO A 94 9.36 47.08 9.29
C PRO A 94 10.09 45.89 9.94
N GLU A 95 10.93 46.20 10.93
CA GLU A 95 11.71 45.27 11.74
C GLU A 95 10.83 44.38 12.67
N PRO A 96 11.28 43.17 13.04
CA PRO A 96 10.62 42.36 14.06
C PRO A 96 11.04 42.80 15.47
N VAL A 97 10.05 43.13 16.31
CA VAL A 97 10.27 43.43 17.73
C VAL A 97 10.52 42.13 18.50
N ARG A 98 11.74 41.98 19.01
CA ARG A 98 12.16 40.95 19.95
C ARG A 98 11.70 41.34 21.37
N HIS A 99 10.68 40.69 21.90
CA HIS A 99 10.44 40.68 23.35
C HIS A 99 11.17 39.48 23.97
N GLN A 100 12.15 39.78 24.81
CA GLN A 100 12.71 38.84 25.77
C GLN A 100 11.92 38.99 27.07
N GLN A 101 11.54 37.87 27.70
CA GLN A 101 11.21 37.84 29.12
C GLN A 101 12.17 36.87 29.83
N PRO A 102 12.63 37.20 31.05
CA PRO A 102 13.66 36.44 31.74
C PRO A 102 13.10 35.17 32.38
N VAL A 103 14.00 34.19 32.51
CA VAL A 103 13.82 32.95 33.26
C VAL A 103 14.01 33.26 34.75
N ASP A 104 13.05 32.87 35.58
CA ASP A 104 13.28 32.58 37.00
C ASP A 104 12.77 31.18 37.33
N GLN A 105 13.54 30.49 38.17
CA GLN A 105 13.43 29.08 38.49
C GLN A 105 12.69 28.87 39.82
N GLN A 106 12.10 27.67 39.94
CA GLN A 106 11.82 26.88 41.15
C GLN A 106 10.36 26.72 41.65
N PRO A 107 10.06 25.55 42.26
CA PRO A 107 8.87 24.77 41.95
C PRO A 107 7.79 24.90 43.02
N GLU A 108 6.55 25.12 42.60
CA GLU A 108 5.40 25.02 43.50
C GLU A 108 4.39 24.01 42.97
N LEU A 109 3.85 23.28 43.94
CA LEU A 109 3.10 22.05 43.80
C LEU A 109 1.70 22.28 43.22
N ASP A 110 1.24 21.23 42.57
CA ASP A 110 -0.05 21.01 41.91
C ASP A 110 -1.27 21.30 42.82
N PRO A 111 -2.18 22.26 42.49
CA PRO A 111 -3.45 22.44 43.21
C PRO A 111 -4.66 21.83 42.46
N LEU A 112 -4.46 20.86 41.57
CA LEU A 112 -5.57 20.19 40.85
C LEU A 112 -6.31 19.09 41.66
N PHE A 113 -5.94 18.86 42.91
CA PHE A 113 -6.71 18.04 43.85
C PHE A 113 -7.36 18.91 44.93
N GLY A 114 -8.47 19.56 44.59
CA GLY A 114 -9.32 20.23 45.58
C GLY A 114 -10.12 21.37 45.00
N GLY A 115 -11.36 21.10 44.59
CA GLY A 115 -12.31 22.14 44.22
C GLY A 115 -13.58 21.58 43.57
N GLU A 116 -14.65 21.54 44.36
CA GLU A 116 -16.04 21.30 43.98
C GLU A 116 -16.45 21.70 42.56
N LEU A 117 -17.15 20.79 41.88
CA LEU A 117 -17.93 21.06 40.67
C LEU A 117 -19.17 21.92 41.01
N PRO A 118 -19.57 22.90 40.18
CA PRO A 118 -20.80 23.65 40.39
C PRO A 118 -22.04 22.78 40.15
N HIS A 119 -22.95 22.75 41.14
CA HIS A 119 -24.29 22.19 41.04
C HIS A 119 -25.07 22.83 39.87
N ALA A 120 -25.42 22.03 38.86
CA ALA A 120 -26.53 22.32 37.96
C ALA A 120 -27.83 21.74 38.57
N PRO A 121 -28.99 22.40 38.42
CA PRO A 121 -30.23 21.93 39.01
C PRO A 121 -30.72 20.66 38.31
N GLU A 122 -30.97 19.61 39.09
CA GLU A 122 -31.61 18.38 38.64
C GLU A 122 -33.08 18.65 38.29
N PRO A 123 -33.63 18.07 37.21
CA PRO A 123 -35.07 17.96 37.05
C PRO A 123 -35.59 16.86 37.98
N GLU A 124 -36.43 17.24 38.94
CA GLU A 124 -37.30 16.32 39.68
C GLU A 124 -38.22 15.59 38.67
N TYR A 125 -37.98 14.30 38.47
CA TYR A 125 -38.95 13.40 37.85
C TYR A 125 -39.54 12.52 38.95
N ASP A 126 -40.84 12.73 39.16
CA ASP A 126 -41.75 11.91 39.96
C ASP A 126 -41.59 10.43 39.60
N PHE A 127 -41.28 9.61 40.59
CA PHE A 127 -41.37 8.15 40.50
C PHE A 127 -42.60 7.70 41.30
N ASP A 128 -43.77 7.81 40.69
CA ASP A 128 -44.98 7.12 41.13
C ASP A 128 -45.73 6.62 39.88
N GLU A 129 -45.21 5.56 39.27
CA GLU A 129 -46.04 4.67 38.46
C GLU A 129 -45.53 3.23 38.61
N GLU A 130 -46.26 2.45 39.41
CA GLU A 130 -46.11 1.02 39.59
C GLU A 130 -46.33 0.33 38.23
N PRO A 131 -45.34 -0.37 37.64
CA PRO A 131 -45.56 -1.03 36.37
C PRO A 131 -46.50 -2.22 36.57
N GLU A 132 -47.68 -2.18 35.95
CA GLU A 132 -48.56 -3.33 35.85
C GLU A 132 -47.79 -4.54 35.28
N PRO A 133 -48.04 -5.77 35.77
CA PRO A 133 -47.32 -6.95 35.32
C PRO A 133 -47.69 -7.25 33.87
N VAL A 134 -46.80 -6.85 32.96
CA VAL A 134 -46.83 -7.29 31.56
C VAL A 134 -46.72 -8.80 31.54
N ARG A 135 -47.82 -9.48 31.23
CA ARG A 135 -47.87 -10.93 30.97
C ARG A 135 -46.87 -11.26 29.87
N GLN A 136 -45.74 -11.85 30.23
CA GLN A 136 -44.85 -12.50 29.28
C GLN A 136 -45.61 -13.65 28.60
N PRO A 137 -45.72 -13.69 27.26
CA PRO A 137 -46.09 -14.91 26.58
C PRO A 137 -44.96 -15.92 26.75
N GLN A 138 -45.27 -17.07 27.33
CA GLN A 138 -44.34 -18.20 27.42
C GLN A 138 -43.83 -18.58 26.01
N PRO A 139 -42.53 -18.88 25.84
CA PRO A 139 -42.06 -19.53 24.64
C PRO A 139 -42.54 -20.99 24.62
N GLU A 140 -43.60 -21.27 23.86
CA GLU A 140 -43.91 -22.63 23.40
C GLU A 140 -42.82 -23.06 22.41
N ALA A 141 -42.11 -24.15 22.72
CA ALA A 141 -41.37 -24.95 21.76
C ALA A 141 -42.07 -26.31 21.60
N PRO A 142 -41.91 -27.02 20.47
CA PRO A 142 -42.39 -26.68 19.14
C PRO A 142 -43.47 -27.69 18.69
N ARG A 143 -44.63 -27.22 18.23
CA ARG A 143 -45.59 -28.07 17.51
C ARG A 143 -45.14 -28.20 16.06
N GLN A 144 -44.61 -29.38 15.72
CA GLN A 144 -44.34 -29.76 14.33
C GLN A 144 -45.65 -29.76 13.53
N PRO A 145 -45.78 -28.98 12.44
CA PRO A 145 -46.84 -29.20 11.47
C PRO A 145 -46.44 -30.37 10.57
N GLN A 146 -47.20 -31.45 10.67
CA GLN A 146 -47.25 -32.52 9.70
C GLN A 146 -47.61 -31.95 8.31
N PRO A 147 -46.93 -32.36 7.22
CA PRO A 147 -47.43 -32.10 5.89
C PRO A 147 -48.65 -33.00 5.62
N GLU A 148 -49.83 -32.41 5.54
CA GLU A 148 -50.97 -33.10 4.94
C GLU A 148 -50.71 -33.35 3.46
N THR A 149 -50.98 -34.58 3.10
CA THR A 149 -50.71 -35.22 1.83
C THR A 149 -51.87 -34.95 0.88
N LEU A 150 -51.62 -34.21 -0.20
CA LEU A 150 -52.40 -34.40 -1.43
C LEU A 150 -51.78 -35.56 -2.21
N ARG A 151 -52.52 -36.66 -2.24
CA ARG A 151 -52.23 -37.91 -2.92
C ARG A 151 -52.13 -37.71 -4.43
N GLN A 152 -51.10 -38.27 -5.05
CA GLN A 152 -51.24 -39.08 -6.26
C GLN A 152 -50.14 -40.17 -6.30
N PRO A 153 -50.43 -41.39 -6.77
CA PRO A 153 -49.66 -42.58 -6.45
C PRO A 153 -48.72 -43.01 -7.58
N VAL A 154 -47.46 -43.32 -7.26
CA VAL A 154 -46.62 -44.17 -8.12
C VAL A 154 -45.86 -45.17 -7.26
N GLN A 155 -46.05 -46.44 -7.58
CA GLN A 155 -45.58 -47.63 -6.88
C GLN A 155 -44.05 -47.80 -7.03
N PRO A 156 -43.32 -48.32 -6.03
CA PRO A 156 -41.96 -48.81 -6.22
C PRO A 156 -41.95 -50.32 -6.49
N PRO A 157 -41.37 -50.83 -7.61
CA PRO A 157 -41.10 -52.24 -7.74
C PRO A 157 -39.77 -52.63 -7.09
N ALA A 158 -39.92 -53.60 -6.20
CA ALA A 158 -39.02 -54.62 -5.69
C ALA A 158 -37.63 -54.78 -6.34
N SER A 159 -36.67 -55.02 -5.44
CA SER A 159 -35.35 -55.61 -5.67
C SER A 159 -35.42 -56.89 -6.51
N VAL A 160 -34.59 -56.96 -7.55
CA VAL A 160 -34.23 -58.22 -8.22
C VAL A 160 -32.70 -58.29 -8.29
N LYS A 161 -32.18 -59.35 -7.67
CA LYS A 161 -30.78 -59.79 -7.65
C LYS A 161 -30.43 -60.38 -9.03
N PRO A 162 -29.25 -60.09 -9.62
CA PRO A 162 -28.68 -61.02 -10.59
C PRO A 162 -27.33 -61.60 -10.12
N GLU A 163 -27.38 -62.89 -9.80
CA GLU A 163 -26.57 -64.00 -10.31
C GLU A 163 -25.19 -63.72 -10.96
N VAL A 164 -24.21 -64.51 -10.50
CA VAL A 164 -22.81 -64.60 -10.94
C VAL A 164 -22.69 -65.63 -12.06
N ALA A 165 -22.01 -65.29 -13.17
CA ALA A 165 -21.35 -66.20 -14.12
C ALA A 165 -20.33 -65.42 -15.00
N PRO A 166 -19.32 -66.04 -15.66
CA PRO A 166 -17.91 -65.70 -15.48
C PRO A 166 -17.17 -65.05 -16.69
N THR A 167 -16.10 -64.30 -16.34
CA THR A 167 -14.76 -64.09 -16.96
C THR A 167 -14.62 -63.73 -18.45
N PRO A 168 -13.74 -62.77 -18.79
CA PRO A 168 -12.42 -63.15 -19.33
C PRO A 168 -11.24 -62.52 -18.58
N GLU A 169 -10.19 -63.32 -18.42
CA GLU A 169 -8.91 -62.98 -17.80
C GLU A 169 -8.22 -61.84 -18.55
N PHE A 170 -7.97 -60.72 -17.86
CA PHE A 170 -6.93 -59.79 -18.26
C PHE A 170 -5.62 -60.22 -17.61
N LYS A 171 -4.67 -60.67 -18.44
CA LYS A 171 -3.26 -60.84 -18.05
C LYS A 171 -2.74 -59.50 -17.52
N PRO A 172 -2.14 -59.44 -16.32
CA PRO A 172 -1.42 -58.26 -15.89
C PRO A 172 -0.11 -58.15 -16.70
N GLU A 173 -0.03 -57.09 -17.49
CA GLU A 173 1.22 -56.58 -18.05
C GLU A 173 2.10 -56.08 -16.90
N PRO A 174 3.42 -56.34 -16.89
CA PRO A 174 4.25 -56.03 -15.75
C PRO A 174 4.33 -54.51 -15.56
N ALA A 175 3.89 -54.06 -14.38
CA ALA A 175 4.02 -52.68 -13.94
C ALA A 175 5.50 -52.24 -14.03
N PRO A 176 5.81 -51.11 -14.66
CA PRO A 176 7.14 -50.52 -14.57
C PRO A 176 7.46 -50.27 -13.10
N GLU A 177 8.60 -50.77 -12.63
CA GLU A 177 9.20 -50.44 -11.34
C GLU A 177 9.12 -48.92 -11.12
N GLU A 178 8.47 -48.50 -10.04
CA GLU A 178 8.53 -47.13 -9.55
C GLU A 178 9.98 -46.77 -9.29
N ALA A 179 10.56 -45.99 -10.21
CA ALA A 179 11.79 -45.29 -9.94
C ALA A 179 11.59 -44.41 -8.69
N PRO A 180 12.55 -44.38 -7.75
CA PRO A 180 12.41 -43.64 -6.51
C PRO A 180 12.11 -42.17 -6.83
N ALA A 181 10.96 -41.69 -6.35
CA ALA A 181 10.56 -40.30 -6.49
C ALA A 181 11.67 -39.41 -5.92
N ALA A 182 12.24 -38.56 -6.77
CA ALA A 182 13.16 -37.51 -6.34
C ALA A 182 12.48 -36.69 -5.23
N PRO A 183 13.23 -36.28 -4.18
CA PRO A 183 12.65 -35.52 -3.08
C PRO A 183 12.03 -34.23 -3.64
N LYS A 184 10.72 -34.06 -3.42
CA LYS A 184 10.07 -32.77 -3.66
C LYS A 184 10.78 -31.75 -2.79
N PRO A 185 11.19 -30.59 -3.33
CA PRO A 185 11.76 -29.53 -2.51
C PRO A 185 10.74 -29.17 -1.41
N GLU A 186 11.20 -29.17 -0.15
CA GLU A 186 10.39 -28.66 0.96
C GLU A 186 9.94 -27.25 0.61
N ARG A 187 8.62 -27.01 0.67
CA ARG A 187 8.07 -25.68 0.38
C ARG A 187 8.58 -24.73 1.47
N ALA A 188 9.17 -23.62 1.04
CA ALA A 188 9.54 -22.51 1.91
C ALA A 188 8.35 -22.14 2.80
N LYS A 189 8.58 -21.90 4.09
CA LYS A 189 7.52 -21.44 4.98
C LYS A 189 7.18 -20.01 4.62
N GLU A 190 5.89 -19.71 4.46
CA GLU A 190 5.41 -18.39 4.10
C GLU A 190 4.39 -17.91 5.12
N THR A 191 4.36 -16.60 5.36
CA THR A 191 3.34 -15.96 6.20
C THR A 191 2.91 -14.63 5.63
N VAL A 192 1.65 -14.26 5.89
CA VAL A 192 1.10 -12.94 5.55
C VAL A 192 0.96 -12.10 6.81
N LEU A 193 1.54 -10.90 6.81
CA LEU A 193 1.28 -9.89 7.83
C LEU A 193 0.21 -8.94 7.31
N VAL A 194 -0.74 -8.57 8.17
CA VAL A 194 -1.85 -7.69 7.81
C VAL A 194 -1.95 -6.58 8.85
N LEU A 195 -2.09 -5.36 8.36
CA LEU A 195 -2.47 -4.17 9.11
C LEU A 195 -3.69 -3.55 8.44
N HIS A 196 -4.39 -2.73 9.19
CA HIS A 196 -5.59 -2.06 8.73
C HIS A 196 -5.51 -0.57 9.02
N VAL A 197 -6.09 0.24 8.14
CA VAL A 197 -6.42 1.64 8.43
C VAL A 197 -7.93 1.76 8.33
N GLY A 198 -8.59 1.98 9.46
CA GLY A 198 -10.04 2.03 9.56
C GLY A 198 -10.54 3.42 9.92
N ALA A 199 -11.75 3.75 9.50
CA ALA A 199 -12.49 4.87 10.07
C ALA A 199 -12.80 4.61 11.56
N HIS A 200 -13.08 5.68 12.31
CA HIS A 200 -13.67 5.54 13.64
C HIS A 200 -15.02 4.82 13.58
N ALA A 201 -15.47 4.26 14.71
CA ALA A 201 -16.66 3.41 14.77
C ALA A 201 -17.89 4.07 14.13
N GLY A 202 -18.51 3.37 13.17
CA GLY A 202 -19.67 3.86 12.41
C GLY A 202 -19.36 4.89 11.31
N GLY A 203 -18.09 5.28 11.16
CA GLY A 203 -17.64 6.21 10.13
C GLY A 203 -17.18 5.53 8.85
N VAL A 204 -16.84 6.37 7.87
CA VAL A 204 -16.22 5.98 6.60
C VAL A 204 -15.08 6.94 6.28
N LEU A 205 -14.10 6.46 5.54
CA LEU A 205 -13.01 7.24 4.97
C LEU A 205 -13.47 7.85 3.65
N ASN A 206 -13.16 9.13 3.44
CA ASN A 206 -13.35 9.81 2.16
C ASN A 206 -12.34 9.28 1.12
N GLY A 207 -12.83 8.93 -0.07
CA GLY A 207 -12.01 8.33 -1.13
C GLY A 207 -10.93 9.26 -1.67
N GLU A 208 -11.23 10.53 -1.92
CA GLU A 208 -10.24 11.48 -2.44
C GLU A 208 -9.08 11.67 -1.46
N ALA A 209 -9.39 11.91 -0.17
CA ALA A 209 -8.38 12.01 0.87
C ALA A 209 -7.56 10.72 1.01
N LEU A 210 -8.22 9.56 0.93
CA LEU A 210 -7.57 8.26 0.95
C LEU A 210 -6.62 8.07 -0.24
N LEU A 211 -7.04 8.39 -1.46
CA LEU A 211 -6.20 8.29 -2.66
C LEU A 211 -4.95 9.16 -2.49
N GLN A 212 -5.12 10.41 -2.04
CA GLN A 212 -4.01 11.32 -1.81
C GLN A 212 -3.03 10.77 -0.76
N GLY A 213 -3.54 10.30 0.39
CA GLY A 213 -2.71 9.71 1.45
C GLY A 213 -1.96 8.46 0.99
N VAL A 214 -2.61 7.59 0.21
CA VAL A 214 -1.99 6.37 -0.36
C VAL A 214 -0.86 6.72 -1.33
N LEU A 215 -1.06 7.68 -2.23
CA LEU A 215 -0.02 8.12 -3.17
C LEU A 215 1.14 8.84 -2.47
N GLN A 216 0.85 9.69 -1.47
CA GLN A 216 1.88 10.36 -0.65
C GLN A 216 2.67 9.37 0.19
N ALA A 217 2.04 8.29 0.64
CA ALA A 217 2.70 7.15 1.26
C ALA A 217 3.47 6.29 0.24
N GLY A 218 3.61 6.70 -1.02
CA GLY A 218 4.49 6.09 -2.02
C GLY A 218 3.97 4.78 -2.61
N PHE A 219 2.67 4.48 -2.44
CA PHE A 219 2.05 3.38 -3.16
C PHE A 219 1.76 3.76 -4.61
N GLN A 220 1.74 2.76 -5.49
CA GLN A 220 1.39 2.90 -6.89
C GLN A 220 0.22 1.98 -7.22
N PHE A 221 -0.74 2.49 -7.97
CA PHE A 221 -1.84 1.67 -8.47
C PHE A 221 -1.32 0.66 -9.50
N GLY A 222 -1.79 -0.59 -9.46
CA GLY A 222 -1.27 -1.62 -10.34
C GLY A 222 -2.12 -2.90 -10.40
N GLU A 223 -1.43 -4.04 -10.32
CA GLU A 223 -2.02 -5.35 -10.51
C GLU A 223 -3.24 -5.59 -9.60
N MET A 224 -4.22 -6.34 -10.09
CA MET A 224 -5.48 -6.62 -9.36
C MET A 224 -6.30 -5.37 -8.99
N ASN A 225 -6.03 -4.21 -9.59
CA ASN A 225 -6.69 -2.94 -9.28
C ASN A 225 -6.56 -2.55 -7.80
N ILE A 226 -5.39 -2.80 -7.23
CA ILE A 226 -5.03 -2.39 -5.87
C ILE A 226 -3.73 -1.57 -5.90
N PHE A 227 -3.31 -1.10 -4.71
CA PHE A 227 -2.12 -0.28 -4.57
C PHE A 227 -0.94 -1.13 -4.07
N HIS A 228 0.27 -0.86 -4.57
CA HIS A 228 1.48 -1.59 -4.25
C HIS A 228 2.60 -0.64 -3.86
N ARG A 229 3.27 -0.94 -2.74
CA ARG A 229 4.52 -0.29 -2.37
C ARG A 229 5.68 -1.07 -2.96
N HIS A 230 6.41 -0.43 -3.85
CA HIS A 230 7.61 -0.99 -4.46
C HIS A 230 8.86 -0.56 -3.69
N LEU A 231 9.99 -1.23 -3.97
CA LEU A 231 11.29 -0.84 -3.43
C LEU A 231 11.64 0.62 -3.75
N SER A 232 11.31 1.08 -4.95
CA SER A 232 11.38 2.48 -5.35
C SER A 232 10.02 3.17 -5.21
N PRO A 233 9.94 4.38 -4.63
CA PRO A 233 8.71 5.17 -4.59
C PRO A 233 8.12 5.48 -5.99
N ALA A 234 8.95 5.47 -7.03
CA ALA A 234 8.53 5.66 -8.42
C ALA A 234 7.80 4.45 -9.03
N GLY A 235 7.56 3.38 -8.24
CA GLY A 235 6.88 2.17 -8.71
C GLY A 235 7.78 1.15 -9.40
N SER A 236 9.10 1.32 -9.33
CA SER A 236 10.05 0.39 -9.93
C SER A 236 10.62 -0.62 -8.93
N GLY A 237 11.00 -1.79 -9.45
CA GLY A 237 11.52 -2.90 -8.65
C GLY A 237 10.42 -3.83 -8.13
N PRO A 238 10.76 -4.75 -7.22
CA PRO A 238 9.79 -5.69 -6.66
C PRO A 238 8.81 -5.02 -5.69
N VAL A 239 7.62 -5.60 -5.58
CA VAL A 239 6.60 -5.22 -4.59
C VAL A 239 7.07 -5.67 -3.21
N LEU A 240 7.02 -4.76 -2.24
CA LEU A 240 7.30 -5.05 -0.84
C LEU A 240 6.02 -5.45 -0.10
N PHE A 241 4.94 -4.69 -0.29
CA PHE A 241 3.63 -4.94 0.31
C PHE A 241 2.54 -4.21 -0.48
N SER A 242 1.29 -4.60 -0.27
CA SER A 242 0.13 -4.14 -1.03
C SER A 242 -0.96 -3.59 -0.12
N LEU A 243 -1.85 -2.77 -0.67
CA LEU A 243 -2.97 -2.14 0.01
C LEU A 243 -4.24 -2.35 -0.81
N ALA A 244 -5.25 -2.95 -0.19
CA ALA A 244 -6.55 -3.25 -0.78
C ALA A 244 -7.68 -2.62 0.03
N ASN A 245 -8.84 -2.42 -0.62
CA ASN A 245 -10.06 -1.98 0.04
C ASN A 245 -10.59 -3.09 0.99
N MET A 246 -11.18 -2.73 2.13
CA MET A 246 -11.87 -3.72 2.98
C MET A 246 -13.22 -4.17 2.43
N VAL A 247 -13.84 -3.36 1.57
CA VAL A 247 -15.11 -3.71 0.92
C VAL A 247 -14.84 -4.59 -0.29
N LYS A 248 -15.61 -5.67 -0.44
CA LYS A 248 -15.51 -6.58 -1.59
C LYS A 248 -15.79 -5.81 -2.89
N PRO A 249 -15.02 -6.04 -3.97
CA PRO A 249 -14.05 -7.12 -4.14
C PRO A 249 -12.64 -6.83 -3.62
N GLY A 250 -12.39 -5.67 -3.01
CA GLY A 250 -11.08 -5.26 -2.49
C GLY A 250 -10.28 -4.36 -3.44
N SER A 251 -10.80 -4.11 -4.65
CA SER A 251 -10.22 -3.21 -5.64
C SER A 251 -10.59 -1.75 -5.43
N PHE A 252 -9.89 -0.87 -6.13
CA PHE A 252 -10.19 0.55 -6.27
C PHE A 252 -10.39 0.91 -7.74
N ASN A 253 -11.12 1.99 -7.97
CA ASN A 253 -11.15 2.68 -9.26
C ASN A 253 -10.65 4.12 -9.05
N PRO A 254 -9.41 4.47 -9.43
CA PRO A 254 -8.83 5.80 -9.21
C PRO A 254 -9.67 6.94 -9.80
N ASP A 255 -10.42 6.69 -10.86
CA ASP A 255 -11.25 7.69 -11.55
C ASP A 255 -12.55 8.00 -10.79
N GLU A 256 -12.99 7.11 -9.89
CA GLU A 256 -14.23 7.24 -9.11
C GLU A 256 -13.96 7.58 -7.63
N MET A 257 -12.72 7.94 -7.27
CA MET A 257 -12.35 8.16 -5.87
C MET A 257 -13.01 9.39 -5.24
N SER A 258 -13.47 10.36 -6.03
CA SER A 258 -14.12 11.58 -5.51
C SER A 258 -15.44 11.30 -4.79
N ASP A 259 -16.25 10.37 -5.30
CA ASP A 259 -17.53 9.97 -4.71
C ASP A 259 -17.43 8.66 -3.90
N PHE A 260 -16.24 8.07 -3.85
CA PHE A 260 -15.98 6.82 -3.14
C PHE A 260 -15.88 7.04 -1.63
N SER A 261 -16.35 6.06 -0.87
CA SER A 261 -16.09 5.96 0.56
C SER A 261 -15.90 4.51 0.98
N THR A 262 -15.14 4.29 2.05
CA THR A 262 -14.90 2.94 2.57
C THR A 262 -14.76 2.92 4.09
N PRO A 263 -15.19 1.85 4.79
CA PRO A 263 -14.89 1.67 6.21
C PRO A 263 -13.38 1.62 6.50
N GLY A 264 -12.55 1.26 5.51
CA GLY A 264 -11.12 1.18 5.69
C GLY A 264 -10.38 0.44 4.58
N VAL A 265 -9.06 0.35 4.74
CA VAL A 265 -8.15 -0.37 3.84
C VAL A 265 -7.30 -1.36 4.61
N SER A 266 -6.86 -2.42 3.93
CA SER A 266 -5.98 -3.45 4.47
C SER A 266 -4.64 -3.38 3.76
N ILE A 267 -3.57 -3.25 4.53
CA ILE A 267 -2.19 -3.30 4.04
C ILE A 267 -1.65 -4.68 4.41
N PHE A 268 -1.05 -5.39 3.46
CA PHE A 268 -0.56 -6.75 3.70
C PHE A 268 0.80 -7.01 3.03
N MET A 269 1.62 -7.80 3.70
CA MET A 269 2.98 -8.14 3.31
C MET A 269 3.21 -9.65 3.39
N MET A 270 3.78 -10.24 2.33
CA MET A 270 4.25 -11.62 2.34
C MET A 270 5.66 -11.70 2.95
N VAL A 271 5.93 -12.72 3.75
CA VAL A 271 7.26 -13.01 4.29
C VAL A 271 7.59 -14.48 4.00
N PRO A 272 8.77 -14.79 3.42
CA PRO A 272 9.86 -13.88 3.06
C PRO A 272 9.49 -12.89 1.93
N SER A 273 9.90 -11.64 2.09
CA SER A 273 9.77 -10.57 1.09
C SER A 273 11.11 -10.29 0.42
N TYR A 274 11.12 -9.58 -0.70
CA TYR A 274 12.37 -9.03 -1.23
C TYR A 274 13.04 -8.07 -0.24
N GLY A 275 14.35 -8.21 -0.03
CA GLY A 275 15.11 -7.39 0.91
C GLY A 275 14.87 -7.76 2.38
N ASP A 276 15.05 -6.81 3.29
CA ASP A 276 14.90 -7.02 4.73
C ASP A 276 13.43 -6.89 5.16
N ALA A 277 12.80 -8.00 5.56
CA ALA A 277 11.39 -8.02 5.95
C ALA A 277 11.08 -7.20 7.21
N ASN A 278 12.04 -7.04 8.15
CA ASN A 278 11.84 -6.20 9.32
C ASN A 278 11.83 -4.71 8.94
N GLN A 279 12.67 -4.30 7.98
CA GLN A 279 12.66 -2.94 7.43
C GLN A 279 11.38 -2.69 6.64
N ASN A 280 10.96 -3.64 5.80
CA ASN A 280 9.70 -3.56 5.05
C ASN A 280 8.50 -3.43 6.00
N PHE A 281 8.47 -4.19 7.11
CA PHE A 281 7.42 -4.07 8.12
C PHE A 281 7.39 -2.70 8.80
N LYS A 282 8.55 -2.13 9.14
CA LYS A 282 8.63 -0.76 9.68
C LYS A 282 8.07 0.26 8.67
N LEU A 283 8.43 0.11 7.40
CA LEU A 283 7.93 0.98 6.33
C LEU A 283 6.42 0.82 6.14
N MET A 284 5.91 -0.40 6.24
CA MET A 284 4.48 -0.72 6.18
C MET A 284 3.71 -0.03 7.31
N LEU A 285 4.22 -0.09 8.55
CA LEU A 285 3.62 0.59 9.70
C LEU A 285 3.66 2.12 9.56
N GLN A 286 4.78 2.68 9.12
CA GLN A 286 4.91 4.13 8.87
C GLN A 286 3.93 4.60 7.80
N SER A 287 3.77 3.81 6.73
CA SER A 287 2.81 4.11 5.66
C SER A 287 1.37 4.03 6.16
N ALA A 288 1.04 3.02 6.98
CA ALA A 288 -0.28 2.90 7.60
C ALA A 288 -0.62 4.10 8.48
N GLN A 289 0.33 4.53 9.32
CA GLN A 289 0.15 5.69 10.19
C GLN A 289 -0.03 6.97 9.37
N ARG A 290 0.79 7.19 8.34
CA ARG A 290 0.65 8.36 7.47
C ARG A 290 -0.73 8.42 6.81
N ILE A 291 -1.18 7.29 6.26
CA ILE A 291 -2.52 7.23 5.64
C ILE A 291 -3.59 7.52 6.68
N ALA A 292 -3.48 6.94 7.90
CA ALA A 292 -4.42 7.19 8.99
C ALA A 292 -4.47 8.68 9.36
N ASP A 293 -3.32 9.35 9.47
CA ASP A 293 -3.24 10.78 9.78
C ASP A 293 -3.90 11.63 8.68
N ASP A 294 -3.66 11.30 7.40
CA ASP A 294 -4.19 12.05 6.25
C ASP A 294 -5.72 11.90 6.11
N VAL A 295 -6.30 10.76 6.51
CA VAL A 295 -7.74 10.47 6.39
C VAL A 295 -8.53 10.62 7.70
N GLY A 296 -7.87 10.95 8.80
CA GLY A 296 -8.49 10.95 10.14
C GLY A 296 -8.96 9.56 10.59
N GLY A 297 -8.20 8.52 10.23
CA GLY A 297 -8.45 7.12 10.60
C GLY A 297 -7.57 6.62 11.73
N VAL A 298 -7.64 5.32 12.00
CA VAL A 298 -6.84 4.64 13.02
C VAL A 298 -6.14 3.41 12.45
N VAL A 299 -4.91 3.16 12.89
CA VAL A 299 -4.16 1.95 12.54
C VAL A 299 -4.60 0.80 13.45
N LEU A 300 -5.00 -0.31 12.85
CA LEU A 300 -5.43 -1.51 13.55
C LEU A 300 -4.56 -2.72 13.18
N ASP A 301 -4.48 -3.69 14.10
CA ASP A 301 -3.86 -4.99 13.89
C ASP A 301 -4.73 -5.91 13.00
N ASP A 302 -4.26 -7.13 12.76
CA ASP A 302 -4.96 -8.16 11.97
C ASP A 302 -6.29 -8.61 12.57
N GLU A 303 -6.51 -8.36 13.87
CA GLU A 303 -7.75 -8.62 14.59
C GLU A 303 -8.64 -7.37 14.70
N ARG A 304 -8.30 -6.29 13.97
CA ARG A 304 -9.00 -5.00 13.94
C ARG A 304 -9.02 -4.28 15.29
N ARG A 305 -8.03 -4.51 16.13
CA ARG A 305 -7.83 -3.79 17.40
C ARG A 305 -6.76 -2.72 17.23
N MET A 306 -6.78 -1.71 18.08
CA MET A 306 -5.75 -0.68 18.07
C MET A 306 -4.36 -1.28 18.23
N MET A 307 -3.40 -0.76 17.47
CA MET A 307 -2.02 -1.23 17.52
C MET A 307 -1.40 -1.02 18.91
N THR A 308 -0.70 -2.03 19.42
CA THR A 308 0.01 -1.98 20.71
C THR A 308 1.48 -2.36 20.57
N PRO A 309 2.36 -1.92 21.47
CA PRO A 309 3.77 -2.33 21.47
C PRO A 309 3.97 -3.86 21.51
N GLN A 310 3.15 -4.56 22.29
CA GLN A 310 3.19 -6.02 22.40
C GLN A 310 2.80 -6.71 21.08
N LYS A 311 1.79 -6.19 20.37
CA LYS A 311 1.40 -6.73 19.06
C LYS A 311 2.49 -6.46 18.01
N LEU A 312 3.17 -5.31 18.06
CA LEU A 312 4.33 -5.03 17.21
C LEU A 312 5.48 -6.04 17.42
N GLU A 313 5.75 -6.43 18.67
CA GLU A 313 6.73 -7.49 18.96
C GLU A 313 6.28 -8.84 18.42
N THR A 314 4.99 -9.16 18.50
CA THR A 314 4.41 -10.38 17.92
C THR A 314 4.66 -10.45 16.41
N TYR A 315 4.45 -9.35 15.68
CA TYR A 315 4.76 -9.29 14.24
C TYR A 315 6.26 -9.48 13.96
N LYS A 316 7.14 -8.85 14.74
CA LYS A 316 8.60 -9.00 14.59
C LYS A 316 9.06 -10.43 14.84
N ASN A 317 8.52 -11.10 15.86
CA ASN A 317 8.82 -12.50 16.14
C ASN A 317 8.34 -13.40 15.00
N ARG A 318 7.12 -13.19 14.49
CA ARG A 318 6.59 -13.93 13.35
C ARG A 318 7.44 -13.77 12.08
N ILE A 319 7.99 -12.58 11.85
CA ILE A 319 8.97 -12.35 10.76
C ILE A 319 10.24 -13.17 11.01
N ARG A 320 10.80 -13.11 12.23
CA ARG A 320 12.02 -13.84 12.60
C ARG A 320 11.86 -15.34 12.41
N ASP A 321 10.78 -15.91 12.93
CA ASP A 321 10.51 -17.36 12.89
C ASP A 321 10.44 -17.87 11.44
N VAL A 322 9.85 -17.08 10.54
CA VAL A 322 9.78 -17.43 9.12
C VAL A 322 11.13 -17.26 8.44
N ILE A 323 11.90 -16.21 8.74
CA ILE A 323 13.26 -16.07 8.18
C ILE A 323 14.16 -17.23 8.64
N GLU A 324 14.15 -17.57 9.94
CA GLU A 324 14.94 -18.67 10.51
C GLU A 324 14.55 -20.02 9.92
N ALA A 325 13.26 -20.25 9.65
CA ALA A 325 12.80 -21.49 9.03
C ALA A 325 13.14 -21.62 7.54
N ASN A 326 13.64 -20.55 6.89
CA ASN A 326 14.02 -20.52 5.48
C ASN A 326 15.53 -20.19 5.28
N ALA A 327 16.30 -20.08 6.36
CA ALA A 327 17.74 -19.82 6.34
C ALA A 327 18.55 -21.10 6.10
#